data_AF-D7KW10-F1
#
_entry.id   AF-D7KW10-F1
#
_cell.length_a   1.000
_cell.length_b   1.000
_cell.length_c   1.000
_cell.angle_alpha   90.00
_cell.angle_beta   90.00
_cell.angle_gamma   90.00
#
_symmetry.space_group_name_H-M   'P 1'
#
loop_
_entity.id
_entity.type
_entity.pdbx_description
1 polymer ?
#
loop_
_entity_poly.entity_id
_entity_poly.type
_entity_poly.pdbx_seq_one_letter_code
_entity_poly.pdbx_strand_id
1 'polypeptide(L)' 'MESGDQAEAGETSKKKKKGPYMSWSDQECYELMAILVDAIKRGWREKKGTISKTTVEKKILPLLNKKLNKIK' A
#
# COMPACT_ATOMS: atom_id res chain seq x y z
N MET A 1 16.68 -51.88 6.74
CA MET A 1 16.22 -50.97 5.67
C MET A 1 16.57 -49.58 6.10
N GLU A 2 17.31 -48.92 5.22
CA GLU A 2 17.75 -47.53 5.23
C GLU A 2 16.58 -46.54 5.14
N SER A 3 16.93 -45.26 5.27
CA SER A 3 16.16 -44.00 5.17
C SER A 3 15.90 -43.39 6.56
N GLY A 4 16.59 -42.31 6.96
CA GLY A 4 16.60 -41.00 6.27
C GLY A 4 15.29 -40.31 6.60
N ASP A 5 15.20 -39.16 7.27
CA ASP A 5 15.97 -37.94 7.06
C ASP A 5 15.88 -37.00 8.27
N GLN A 6 16.93 -36.21 8.41
CA GLN A 6 17.04 -35.00 9.20
C GLN A 6 16.10 -33.92 8.64
N ALA A 7 15.33 -33.27 9.50
CA ALA A 7 14.73 -31.97 9.17
C ALA A 7 14.98 -31.00 10.33
N GLU A 8 15.91 -30.09 10.04
CA GLU A 8 16.30 -28.93 10.83
C GLU A 8 15.11 -28.19 11.43
N ALA A 9 15.30 -27.73 12.67
CA ALA A 9 14.49 -26.71 13.31
C ALA A 9 14.64 -25.39 12.53
N GLY A 10 13.88 -25.27 11.44
CA GLY A 10 13.73 -24.03 10.70
C GLY A 10 13.04 -23.00 11.60
N GLU A 11 13.83 -22.05 12.09
CA GLU A 11 13.39 -20.87 12.82
C GLU A 11 12.20 -20.22 12.09
N THR A 12 11.01 -20.40 12.64
CA THR A 12 9.82 -19.75 12.12
C THR A 12 9.95 -18.26 12.42
N SER A 13 10.57 -17.52 11.50
CA SER A 13 10.46 -16.08 11.42
C SER A 13 8.97 -15.77 11.36
N LYS A 14 8.41 -15.36 12.50
CA LYS A 14 7.03 -14.93 12.67
C LYS A 14 6.81 -13.74 11.74
N LYS A 15 6.45 -14.00 10.48
CA LYS A 15 5.82 -13.02 9.60
C LYS A 15 4.58 -12.57 10.36
N LYS A 16 4.66 -11.40 11.01
CA LYS A 16 3.51 -10.69 11.58
C LYS A 16 2.44 -10.76 10.50
N LYS A 17 1.40 -11.57 10.72
CA LYS A 17 0.26 -11.68 9.82
C LYS A 17 -0.27 -10.27 9.70
N LYS A 18 0.08 -9.56 8.61
CA LYS A 18 -0.58 -8.31 8.25
C LYS A 18 -2.05 -8.68 8.24
N GLY A 19 -2.85 -8.00 9.06
CA GLY A 19 -4.30 -8.23 9.10
C GLY A 19 -4.87 -8.24 7.68
N PRO A 20 -6.03 -8.87 7.46
CA PRO A 20 -6.58 -9.04 6.12
C PRO A 20 -6.51 -7.71 5.38
N TYR A 21 -5.72 -7.67 4.29
CA TYR A 21 -5.58 -6.49 3.47
C TYR A 21 -6.98 -6.19 2.94
N MET A 22 -7.59 -5.10 3.42
CA MET A 22 -8.93 -4.74 2.99
C MET A 22 -8.87 -4.50 1.49
N SER A 23 -9.67 -5.28 0.76
CA SER A 23 -9.77 -5.16 -0.68
C SER A 23 -10.33 -3.79 -1.01
N TRP A 24 -9.73 -3.13 -1.98
CA TRP A 24 -10.19 -1.83 -2.45
C TRP A 24 -11.41 -2.02 -3.34
N SER A 25 -12.45 -1.22 -3.14
CA SER A 25 -13.59 -1.19 -4.06
C SER A 25 -13.26 -0.41 -5.34
N ASP A 26 -14.01 -0.65 -6.41
CA ASP A 26 -13.82 0.07 -7.68
C ASP A 26 -13.92 1.58 -7.52
N GLN A 27 -14.81 2.05 -6.63
CA GLN A 27 -14.94 3.48 -6.32
C GLN A 27 -13.67 4.04 -5.67
N GLU A 28 -13.04 3.28 -4.76
CA GLU A 28 -11.82 3.70 -4.07
C GLU A 28 -10.63 3.76 -5.03
N CYS A 29 -10.54 2.77 -5.92
CA CYS A 29 -9.55 2.74 -7.00
C CYS A 29 -9.72 3.93 -7.96
N TYR A 30 -10.95 4.24 -8.34
CA TYR A 30 -11.25 5.36 -9.23
C TYR A 30 -10.89 6.70 -8.60
N GLU A 31 -11.26 6.92 -7.32
CA GLU A 31 -10.90 8.13 -6.60
C GLU A 31 -9.39 8.29 -6.42
N LEU A 32 -8.69 7.19 -6.13
CA LEU A 32 -7.23 7.21 -6.08
C LEU A 32 -6.62 7.61 -7.43
N MET A 33 -7.10 7.04 -8.54
CA MET A 33 -6.64 7.44 -9.87
C MET A 33 -6.89 8.92 -10.15
N ALA A 34 -8.10 9.42 -9.86
CA ALA A 34 -8.44 10.83 -10.07
C ALA A 34 -7.50 11.76 -9.28
N ILE A 35 -7.22 11.44 -8.01
CA ILE A 35 -6.29 12.19 -7.16
C ILE A 35 -4.86 12.13 -7.71
N LEU A 36 -4.41 10.98 -8.22
CA LEU A 36 -3.07 10.83 -8.81
C LEU A 36 -2.90 11.67 -10.08
N VAL A 37 -3.91 11.68 -10.96
CA VAL A 37 -3.90 12.52 -12.17
C VAL A 37 -3.82 14.00 -11.79
N ASP A 38 -4.61 14.43 -10.79
CA ASP A 38 -4.57 15.80 -10.27
C ASP A 38 -3.22 16.14 -9.62
N ALA A 39 -2.63 15.21 -8.85
CA ALA A 39 -1.30 15.37 -8.26
C ALA A 39 -0.21 15.56 -9.33
N ILE A 40 -0.29 14.83 -10.44
CA ILE A 40 0.64 14.99 -11.56
C ILE A 40 0.45 16.37 -12.22
N LYS A 41 -0.80 16.79 -12.46
CA LYS A 41 -1.12 18.12 -13.02
C LYS A 41 -0.63 19.26 -12.13
N ARG A 42 -0.70 19.10 -10.81
CA ARG A 42 -0.21 20.07 -9.81
C ARG A 42 1.31 20.05 -9.60
N GLY A 43 2.03 19.14 -10.25
CA GLY A 43 3.48 19.04 -10.10
C GLY A 43 3.94 18.44 -8.76
N TRP A 44 3.13 17.60 -8.11
CA TRP A 44 3.52 16.90 -6.88
C TRP A 44 4.48 15.73 -7.10
N ARG A 45 4.74 15.42 -8.38
CA ARG A 45 5.77 14.49 -8.82
C ARG A 45 7.17 15.09 -8.59
N GLU A 46 8.10 14.26 -8.18
CA GLU A 46 9.50 14.63 -8.07
C GLU A 46 10.16 14.77 -9.45
N LYS A 47 11.38 15.30 -9.48
CA LYS A 47 12.17 15.47 -10.72
C LYS A 47 12.32 14.17 -11.52
N LYS A 48 12.28 13.02 -10.84
CA LYS A 48 12.35 11.68 -11.46
C LYS A 48 11.01 11.16 -11.98
N GLY A 49 9.93 11.96 -11.93
CA GLY A 49 8.60 11.56 -12.35
C GLY A 49 7.85 10.68 -11.34
N THR A 50 8.47 10.37 -10.20
CA THR A 50 7.90 9.54 -9.12
C THR A 50 7.16 10.39 -8.09
N ILE A 51 6.15 9.83 -7.45
CA ILE A 51 5.52 10.42 -6.26
C ILE A 51 6.17 9.78 -5.04
N SER A 52 6.83 10.58 -4.19
CA SER A 52 7.43 10.05 -2.97
C SER A 52 6.41 9.66 -1.92
N LYS A 53 6.80 8.70 -1.08
CA LYS A 53 6.02 8.26 0.07
C LYS A 53 5.52 9.43 0.93
N THR A 54 6.37 10.43 1.18
CA THR A 54 6.00 11.62 1.95
C THR A 54 4.82 12.39 1.33
N THR A 55 4.82 12.52 0.00
CA THR A 55 3.70 13.15 -0.73
C THR A 55 2.45 12.30 -0.67
N VAL A 56 2.57 10.97 -0.78
CA VAL A 56 1.44 10.05 -0.61
C VAL A 56 0.81 10.21 0.78
N GLU A 57 1.63 10.20 1.83
CA GLU A 57 1.16 10.29 3.21
C GLU A 57 0.61 11.66 3.59
N LYS A 58 1.22 12.75 3.14
CA LYS A 58 0.83 14.11 3.54
C LYS A 58 -0.22 14.75 2.65
N LYS A 59 -0.39 14.28 1.41
CA LYS A 59 -1.27 14.91 0.42
C LYS A 59 -2.35 13.96 -0.10
N ILE A 60 -1.94 12.80 -0.64
CA ILE A 60 -2.88 11.88 -1.31
C ILE A 60 -3.79 11.19 -0.29
N LEU A 61 -3.23 10.64 0.78
CA LEU A 61 -4.00 9.92 1.81
C LEU A 61 -5.05 10.81 2.51
N PRO A 62 -4.74 12.05 2.95
CA PRO A 62 -5.75 12.94 3.52
C PRO A 62 -6.89 13.29 2.54
N LEU A 63 -6.57 13.51 1.27
CA LEU A 63 -7.58 13.81 0.24
C LEU A 63 -8.47 12.61 -0.04
N LEU A 64 -7.87 11.43 -0.17
CA LEU A 64 -8.58 10.19 -0.41
C LEU A 64 -9.51 9.86 0.77
N ASN A 65 -9.00 9.94 2.00
CA ASN A 65 -9.81 9.68 3.21
C ASN A 65 -10.96 10.69 3.35
N LYS A 66 -10.71 11.98 3.03
CA LYS A 66 -11.76 13.00 3.03
C LYS A 66 -12.85 12.70 1.99
N LYS A 67 -12.48 12.23 0.80
CA LYS A 67 -13.44 11.89 -0.26
C LYS A 67 -14.24 10.63 0.03
N LEU A 68 -13.57 9.61 0.57
CA LEU A 68 -14.21 8.34 0.91
C LEU A 68 -14.92 8.37 2.27
N ASN A 69 -14.98 9.53 2.94
CA ASN A 69 -15.43 9.68 4.33
C ASN A 69 -14.84 8.62 5.28
N LYS A 70 -13.62 8.16 4.99
CA LYS A 70 -12.85 7.27 5.87
C LYS A 70 -12.21 8.12 6.96
N ILE A 71 -13.06 8.67 7.82
CA ILE A 71 -12.66 9.29 9.08
C ILE A 71 -12.28 8.13 10.00
N LYS A 72 -11.07 8.17 10.52
CA LYS A 72 -10.54 7.20 11.48
C LYS A 72 -10.58 7.80 12.86
#